data_AF-A0A973MZ27-F1
#
_entry.id   AF-A0A973MZ27-F1
#
_cell.length_a   1.000
_cell.length_b   1.000
_cell.length_c   1.000
_cell.angle_alpha   90.00
_cell.angle_beta   90.00
_cell.angle_gamma   90.00
#
_symmetry.space_group_name_H-M   'P 1'
#
loop_
_entity.id
_entity.type
_entity.pdbx_description
1 polymer ?
#
loop_
_entity_poly.entity_id
_entity_poly.type
_entity_poly.pdbx_seq_one_letter_code
_entity_poly.pdbx_strand_id
1 'polypeptide(L)'
;VLKKMVAHAKSVPDTWSEHEKIGNTPQGWAMHAMVLDIDVGPMLQTHKLLTSVLFARAKGYTRPLTAAELEMMNLTGDGTGLDMVTMPQAMREQVPTSNFFQRSGYERNPVAIRHNTVAKLLAVTDERMDTNSSKAGARELAAAF
;
A
#
# COMPACT_ATOMS: atom_id res chain seq x y z
N VAL A 1 2.88 -6.05 -26.72
CA VAL A 1 2.24 -4.82 -26.16
C VAL A 1 2.95 -4.35 -24.89
N LEU A 2 3.10 -5.20 -23.87
CA LEU A 2 3.75 -4.87 -22.59
C LEU A 2 5.10 -4.13 -22.70
N LYS A 3 6.03 -4.57 -23.57
CA LYS A 3 7.32 -3.87 -23.77
C LYS A 3 7.16 -2.39 -24.16
N LYS A 4 6.13 -2.07 -24.96
CA LYS A 4 5.81 -0.69 -25.36
C LYS A 4 5.23 0.11 -24.19
N MET A 5 4.36 -0.51 -23.39
CA MET A 5 3.83 0.10 -22.16
C MET A 5 4.95 0.43 -21.17
N VAL A 6 5.86 -0.51 -20.93
CA VAL A 6 7.03 -0.29 -20.06
C VAL A 6 7.93 0.82 -20.60
N ALA A 7 8.21 0.84 -21.90
CA ALA A 7 9.00 1.91 -22.52
C ALA A 7 8.33 3.28 -22.37
N HIS A 8 7.00 3.34 -22.48
CA HIS A 8 6.24 4.57 -22.29
C HIS A 8 6.25 5.03 -20.83
N ALA A 9 6.01 4.14 -19.87
CA ALA A 9 6.09 4.46 -18.44
C ALA A 9 7.48 4.99 -18.04
N LYS A 10 8.55 4.49 -18.67
CA LYS A 10 9.94 4.92 -18.44
C LYS A 10 10.38 6.13 -19.28
N SER A 11 9.47 6.72 -20.06
CA SER A 11 9.82 7.86 -20.94
C SER A 11 9.89 9.21 -20.22
N VAL A 12 9.45 9.26 -18.96
CA VAL A 12 9.47 10.46 -18.10
C VAL A 12 10.34 10.21 -16.87
N PRO A 13 10.81 11.28 -16.19
CA PRO A 13 11.46 11.17 -14.89
C PRO A 13 10.61 10.38 -13.89
N ASP A 14 11.27 9.62 -13.02
CA ASP A 14 10.61 8.79 -12.00
C ASP A 14 10.13 9.64 -10.80
N THR A 15 9.15 10.49 -11.06
CA THR A 15 8.52 11.36 -10.06
C THR A 15 7.00 11.24 -10.16
N TRP A 16 6.32 11.38 -9.02
CA TRP A 16 4.87 11.26 -8.96
C TRP A 16 4.15 12.19 -9.95
N SER A 17 4.57 13.46 -10.03
CA SER A 17 3.94 14.45 -10.89
C SER A 17 4.05 14.13 -12.39
N GLU A 18 5.14 13.50 -12.82
CA GLU A 18 5.31 13.12 -14.22
C GLU A 18 4.52 11.85 -14.56
N HIS A 19 4.51 10.87 -13.64
CA HIS A 19 3.69 9.67 -13.81
C HIS A 19 2.19 9.96 -13.77
N GLU A 20 1.75 10.93 -12.96
CA GLU A 20 0.35 11.37 -12.91
C GLU A 20 -0.08 11.98 -14.26
N LYS A 21 0.78 12.76 -14.93
CA LYS A 21 0.50 13.28 -16.28
C LYS A 21 0.30 12.15 -17.29
N ILE A 22 1.18 11.15 -17.28
CA ILE A 22 1.02 9.96 -18.14
C ILE A 22 -0.27 9.20 -17.80
N GLY A 23 -0.56 9.01 -16.51
CA GLY A 23 -1.74 8.29 -16.02
C GLY A 23 -3.05 8.90 -16.50
N ASN A 24 -3.07 10.19 -16.81
CA ASN A 24 -4.22 10.93 -17.34
C ASN A 24 -4.32 10.91 -18.88
N THR A 25 -3.54 10.07 -19.57
CA THR A 25 -3.61 9.87 -21.02
C THR A 25 -4.31 8.55 -21.38
N PRO A 26 -4.82 8.38 -22.62
CA PRO A 26 -5.36 7.09 -23.07
C PRO A 26 -4.37 5.92 -22.92
N GLN A 27 -3.08 6.18 -23.15
CA GLN A 27 -2.02 5.19 -22.97
C GLN A 27 -1.82 4.86 -21.48
N GLY A 28 -1.88 5.85 -20.60
CA GLY A 28 -1.91 5.68 -19.15
C GLY A 28 -3.06 4.79 -18.70
N TRP A 29 -4.28 5.09 -19.14
CA TRP A 29 -5.45 4.26 -18.85
C TRP A 29 -5.32 2.83 -19.36
N ALA A 30 -4.73 2.64 -20.55
CA ALA A 30 -4.45 1.30 -21.06
C ALA A 30 -3.41 0.55 -20.20
N MET A 31 -2.45 1.25 -19.58
CA MET A 31 -1.53 0.64 -18.62
C MET A 31 -2.24 0.28 -17.31
N HIS A 32 -3.18 1.10 -16.84
CA HIS A 32 -3.99 0.78 -15.65
C HIS A 32 -4.82 -0.50 -15.83
N ALA A 33 -5.23 -0.83 -17.05
CA ALA A 33 -5.95 -2.08 -17.34
C ALA A 33 -5.13 -3.33 -16.99
N MET A 34 -3.79 -3.25 -16.90
CA MET A 34 -2.97 -4.39 -16.48
C MET A 34 -3.25 -4.83 -15.04
N VAL A 35 -3.78 -3.94 -14.19
CA VAL A 35 -4.19 -4.28 -12.82
C VAL A 35 -5.45 -5.16 -12.81
N LEU A 36 -6.24 -5.15 -13.88
CA LEU A 36 -7.48 -5.93 -14.01
C LEU A 36 -7.25 -7.28 -14.70
N ASP A 37 -6.08 -7.48 -15.30
CA ASP A 37 -5.71 -8.73 -15.95
C ASP A 37 -5.50 -9.83 -14.88
N ILE A 38 -6.07 -11.02 -15.11
CA ILE A 38 -6.04 -12.11 -14.11
C ILE A 38 -4.65 -12.69 -13.92
N ASP A 39 -3.83 -12.71 -14.97
CA ASP A 39 -2.51 -13.32 -14.96
C ASP A 39 -1.47 -12.31 -14.46
N VAL A 40 -1.62 -11.03 -14.81
CA VAL A 40 -0.63 -9.97 -14.54
C VAL A 40 -0.98 -9.14 -13.31
N GLY A 41 -2.27 -8.86 -13.08
CA GLY A 41 -2.76 -8.00 -12.00
C GLY A 41 -2.28 -8.43 -10.62
N PRO A 42 -2.42 -9.72 -10.23
CA PRO A 42 -1.91 -10.22 -8.95
C PRO A 42 -0.40 -9.97 -8.78
N MET A 43 0.41 -10.23 -9.81
CA MET A 43 1.85 -10.00 -9.76
C MET A 43 2.21 -8.53 -9.56
N LEU A 44 1.49 -7.60 -10.21
CA LEU A 44 1.71 -6.16 -10.04
C LEU A 44 1.39 -5.71 -8.60
N GLN A 45 0.33 -6.24 -8.01
CA GLN A 45 -0.03 -5.93 -6.62
C GLN A 45 0.99 -6.50 -5.64
N THR A 46 1.44 -7.74 -5.82
CA THR A 46 2.52 -8.32 -5.01
C THR A 46 3.80 -7.50 -5.14
N HIS A 47 4.14 -7.06 -6.36
CA HIS A 47 5.32 -6.23 -6.58
C HIS A 47 5.24 -4.89 -5.83
N LYS A 48 4.08 -4.23 -5.84
CA LYS A 48 3.84 -3.00 -5.06
C LYS A 48 4.11 -3.20 -3.57
N LEU A 49 3.62 -4.31 -3.01
CA LEU A 49 3.84 -4.62 -1.59
C LEU A 49 5.31 -4.98 -1.31
N LEU A 50 5.96 -5.70 -2.22
CA LEU A 50 7.37 -6.02 -2.12
C LEU A 50 8.23 -4.75 -2.13
N THR A 51 7.90 -3.75 -2.94
CA THR A 51 8.63 -2.47 -2.93
C THR A 51 8.54 -1.76 -1.59
N SER A 52 7.40 -1.81 -0.88
CA SER A 52 7.27 -1.29 0.48
C SER A 52 8.17 -2.03 1.48
N VAL A 53 8.24 -3.37 1.39
CA VAL A 53 9.14 -4.19 2.23
C VAL A 53 10.61 -3.83 1.99
N LEU A 54 11.00 -3.68 0.72
CA LEU A 54 12.37 -3.30 0.35
C LEU A 54 12.70 -1.88 0.81
N PHE A 55 11.75 -0.95 0.71
CA PHE A 55 11.89 0.41 1.22
C PHE A 55 12.13 0.42 2.73
N ALA A 56 11.30 -0.28 3.51
CA ALA A 56 11.47 -0.39 4.96
C ALA A 56 12.84 -0.96 5.33
N ARG A 57 13.27 -2.03 4.63
CA ARG A 57 14.60 -2.62 4.82
C ARG A 57 15.73 -1.65 4.52
N ALA A 58 15.64 -0.89 3.42
CA ALA A 58 16.62 0.12 3.06
C ALA A 58 16.73 1.26 4.10
N LYS A 59 15.64 1.51 4.84
CA LYS A 59 15.61 2.45 5.98
C LYS A 59 16.07 1.84 7.31
N GLY A 60 16.58 0.60 7.30
CA GLY A 60 17.10 -0.08 8.48
C GLY A 60 16.06 -0.87 9.28
N TYR A 61 14.82 -0.94 8.82
CA TYR A 61 13.79 -1.76 9.45
C TYR A 61 13.90 -3.21 8.97
N THR A 62 14.54 -4.05 9.77
CA THR A 62 14.93 -5.41 9.35
C THR A 62 13.98 -6.50 9.81
N ARG A 63 13.09 -6.23 10.77
CA ARG A 63 12.08 -7.20 11.18
C ARG A 63 10.98 -7.34 10.11
N PRO A 64 10.32 -8.52 10.02
CA PRO A 64 9.12 -8.63 9.20
C PRO A 64 8.08 -7.58 9.60
N LEU A 65 7.48 -6.94 8.59
CA LEU A 65 6.29 -6.11 8.78
C LEU A 65 5.10 -7.01 9.07
N THR A 66 4.24 -6.62 10.03
CA THR A 66 2.94 -7.27 10.16
C THR A 66 2.04 -6.92 8.97
N ALA A 67 0.92 -7.63 8.82
CA ALA A 67 -0.05 -7.34 7.77
C ALA A 67 -0.61 -5.91 7.89
N ALA A 68 -0.93 -5.44 9.10
CA ALA A 68 -1.35 -4.05 9.29
C ALA A 68 -0.26 -3.04 8.98
N GLU A 69 0.99 -3.32 9.35
CA GLU A 69 2.10 -2.40 9.09
C GLU A 69 2.37 -2.23 7.60
N LEU A 70 2.36 -3.34 6.85
CA LEU A 70 2.47 -3.31 5.40
C LEU A 70 1.27 -2.59 4.76
N GLU A 71 0.07 -2.79 5.30
CA GLU A 71 -1.13 -2.09 4.82
C GLU A 71 -1.06 -0.58 5.10
N MET A 72 -0.49 -0.14 6.22
CA MET A 72 -0.29 1.29 6.47
C MET A 72 0.62 1.91 5.40
N MET A 73 1.72 1.24 5.04
CA MET A 73 2.60 1.68 3.95
C MET A 73 1.88 1.72 2.60
N ASN A 74 1.04 0.71 2.33
CA ASN A 74 0.24 0.64 1.12
C ASN A 74 -0.80 1.78 0.99
N LEU A 75 -1.37 2.21 2.12
CA LEU A 75 -2.43 3.23 2.19
C LEU A 75 -1.91 4.67 2.25
N THR A 76 -0.82 4.91 2.98
CA THR A 76 -0.29 6.27 3.21
C THR A 76 0.98 6.58 2.40
N GLY A 77 1.50 5.58 1.69
CA GLY A 77 2.78 5.64 0.99
C GLY A 77 3.93 5.19 1.90
N ASP A 78 5.00 4.67 1.29
CA ASP A 78 6.05 3.96 2.02
C ASP A 78 6.72 4.80 3.13
N GLY A 79 7.04 6.06 2.87
CA GLY A 79 7.67 6.94 3.87
C GLY A 79 6.75 7.21 5.06
N THR A 80 5.58 7.78 4.78
CA THR A 80 4.59 8.15 5.79
C THR A 80 4.07 6.93 6.57
N GLY A 81 3.90 5.80 5.89
CA GLY A 81 3.53 4.54 6.55
C GLY A 81 4.64 4.02 7.44
N LEU A 82 5.91 4.11 7.01
CA LEU A 82 7.03 3.71 7.86
C LEU A 82 7.13 4.58 9.14
N ASP A 83 6.81 5.87 9.05
CA ASP A 83 6.74 6.74 10.24
C ASP A 83 5.68 6.24 11.24
N MET A 84 4.52 5.77 10.76
CA MET A 84 3.51 5.13 11.62
C MET A 84 4.04 3.83 12.24
N VAL A 85 4.72 3.01 11.43
CA VAL A 85 5.23 1.68 11.79
C VAL A 85 6.42 1.73 12.74
N THR A 86 7.21 2.80 12.74
CA THR A 86 8.37 2.97 13.63
C THR A 86 8.07 3.80 14.87
N MET A 87 6.91 4.45 14.91
CA MET A 87 6.44 5.22 16.06
C MET A 87 6.39 4.36 17.34
N PRO A 88 6.89 4.86 18.48
CA PRO A 88 6.75 4.19 19.77
C PRO A 88 5.28 4.01 20.18
N GLN A 89 4.95 2.90 20.85
CA GLN A 89 3.58 2.56 21.23
C GLN A 89 2.85 3.68 21.99
N ALA A 90 3.51 4.29 22.98
CA ALA A 90 2.95 5.39 23.76
C ALA A 90 2.55 6.61 22.91
N MET A 91 3.24 6.85 21.79
CA MET A 91 2.87 7.88 20.83
C MET A 91 1.71 7.41 19.93
N ARG A 92 1.72 6.15 19.48
CA ARG A 92 0.66 5.61 18.61
C ARG A 92 -0.73 5.73 19.23
N GLU A 93 -0.83 5.63 20.54
CA GLU A 93 -2.07 5.76 21.30
C GLU A 93 -2.66 7.17 21.26
N GLN A 94 -1.82 8.18 21.03
CA GLN A 94 -2.17 9.60 21.11
C GLN A 94 -2.20 10.29 19.74
N VAL A 95 -1.32 9.88 18.82
CA VAL A 95 -1.15 10.56 17.53
C VAL A 95 -2.36 10.29 16.63
N PRO A 96 -3.03 11.34 16.12
CA PRO A 96 -4.15 11.18 15.22
C PRO A 96 -3.76 10.58 13.87
N THR A 97 -4.63 9.72 13.32
CA THR A 97 -4.42 9.15 11.97
C THR A 97 -4.41 10.21 10.88
N SER A 98 -5.16 11.31 11.04
CA SER A 98 -5.21 12.41 10.07
C SER A 98 -3.86 13.02 9.70
N ASN A 99 -2.84 12.87 10.56
CA ASN A 99 -1.48 13.36 10.30
C ASN A 99 -0.77 12.63 9.16
N PHE A 100 -1.28 11.46 8.76
CA PHE A 100 -0.64 10.55 7.80
C PHE A 100 -1.40 10.44 6.47
N PHE A 101 -2.52 11.16 6.33
CA PHE A 101 -3.34 11.11 5.12
C PHE A 101 -3.49 12.52 4.54
N GLN A 102 -3.52 12.60 3.21
CA GLN A 102 -4.01 13.80 2.55
C GLN A 102 -5.47 14.04 2.95
N ARG A 103 -5.87 15.31 3.11
CA ARG A 103 -7.22 15.68 3.57
C ARG A 103 -8.33 14.96 2.81
N SER A 104 -8.29 15.01 1.48
CA SER A 104 -9.28 14.36 0.61
C SER A 104 -9.30 12.83 0.76
N GLY A 105 -8.14 12.21 0.99
CA GLY A 105 -8.03 10.79 1.28
C GLY A 105 -8.60 10.43 2.65
N TYR A 106 -8.32 11.26 3.67
CA TYR A 106 -8.80 11.05 5.03
C TYR A 106 -10.32 11.18 5.14
N GLU A 107 -10.89 12.26 4.60
CA GLU A 107 -12.34 12.56 4.67
C GLU A 107 -13.19 11.47 3.99
N ARG A 108 -12.60 10.69 3.07
CA ARG A 108 -13.26 9.57 2.36
C ARG A 108 -12.95 8.20 2.96
N ASN A 109 -12.15 8.13 4.03
CA ASN A 109 -11.75 6.87 4.65
C ASN A 109 -12.46 6.66 6.00
N PRO A 110 -13.64 6.02 6.03
CA PRO A 110 -14.40 5.81 7.26
C PRO A 110 -13.66 4.92 8.26
N VAL A 111 -12.73 4.07 7.81
CA VAL A 111 -11.93 3.22 8.71
C VAL A 111 -10.94 4.10 9.49
N ALA A 112 -10.18 4.95 8.80
CA ALA A 112 -9.22 5.85 9.44
C ALA A 112 -9.90 6.88 10.36
N ILE A 113 -11.09 7.38 9.99
CA ILE A 113 -11.87 8.32 10.80
C ILE A 113 -12.37 7.67 12.09
N ARG A 114 -12.92 6.44 12.02
CA ARG A 114 -13.45 5.73 13.20
C ARG A 114 -12.33 5.26 14.13
N HIS A 115 -11.16 4.95 13.59
CA HIS A 115 -9.99 4.49 14.32
C HIS A 115 -8.93 5.59 14.33
N ASN A 116 -9.30 6.71 14.96
CA ASN A 116 -8.66 8.01 14.82
C ASN A 116 -7.26 8.16 15.44
N THR A 117 -6.65 7.09 15.95
CA THR A 117 -5.26 7.08 16.42
C THR A 117 -4.48 5.96 15.75
N VAL A 118 -3.16 6.13 15.60
CA VAL A 118 -2.31 5.14 14.92
C VAL A 118 -2.48 3.75 15.55
N ALA A 119 -2.54 3.65 16.88
CA ALA A 119 -2.72 2.39 17.59
C ALA A 119 -4.06 1.73 17.25
N LYS A 120 -5.16 2.49 17.24
CA LYS A 120 -6.50 1.96 16.90
C LYS A 120 -6.57 1.48 15.45
N LEU A 121 -5.96 2.23 14.53
CA LEU A 121 -5.97 1.89 13.10
C LEU A 121 -5.16 0.62 12.83
N LEU A 122 -3.98 0.48 13.43
CA LEU A 122 -3.19 -0.74 13.34
C LEU A 122 -3.95 -1.93 13.91
N ALA A 123 -4.52 -1.79 15.12
CA ALA A 123 -5.25 -2.86 15.79
C ALA A 123 -6.45 -3.39 14.97
N VAL A 124 -7.31 -2.49 14.45
CA VAL A 124 -8.45 -2.93 13.62
C VAL A 124 -8.00 -3.54 12.29
N THR A 125 -6.87 -3.08 11.75
CA THR A 125 -6.34 -3.61 10.50
C THR A 125 -5.80 -5.02 10.72
N ASP A 126 -5.04 -5.25 11.79
CA ASP A 126 -4.53 -6.58 12.14
C ASP A 126 -5.69 -7.57 12.38
N GLU A 127 -6.70 -7.19 13.18
CA GLU A 127 -7.89 -8.04 13.42
C GLU A 127 -8.57 -8.45 12.12
N ARG A 128 -8.71 -7.51 11.17
CA ARG A 128 -9.28 -7.77 9.86
C ARG A 128 -8.39 -8.66 9.01
N MET A 129 -7.08 -8.48 9.05
CA MET A 129 -6.14 -9.31 8.30
C MET A 129 -6.12 -10.73 8.82
N ASP A 130 -6.12 -10.93 10.13
CA ASP A 130 -6.23 -12.26 10.77
C ASP A 130 -7.54 -12.95 10.38
N THR A 131 -8.65 -12.22 10.46
CA THR A 131 -9.96 -12.75 10.07
C THR A 131 -9.99 -13.16 8.60
N ASN A 132 -9.48 -12.31 7.69
CA ASN A 132 -9.55 -12.57 6.25
C ASN A 132 -8.55 -13.61 5.79
N SER A 133 -7.35 -13.68 6.38
CA SER A 133 -6.35 -14.71 6.07
C SER A 133 -6.81 -16.12 6.47
N SER A 134 -7.74 -16.22 7.43
CA SER A 134 -8.34 -17.50 7.82
C SER A 134 -9.37 -18.06 6.82
N LYS A 135 -9.84 -17.25 5.86
CA LYS A 135 -10.88 -17.66 4.89
C LYS A 135 -10.32 -18.65 3.87
N ALA A 136 -11.19 -19.54 3.37
CA ALA A 136 -10.82 -20.61 2.44
C ALA A 136 -9.99 -20.11 1.25
N GLY A 137 -10.47 -19.09 0.52
CA GLY A 137 -9.73 -18.56 -0.63
C GLY A 137 -8.34 -18.01 -0.30
N ALA A 138 -8.13 -17.43 0.89
CA ALA A 138 -6.81 -16.96 1.32
C ALA A 138 -5.88 -18.14 1.64
N ARG A 139 -6.41 -19.19 2.29
CA ARG A 139 -5.64 -20.42 2.59
C ARG A 139 -5.29 -21.21 1.34
N GLU A 140 -6.24 -21.34 0.41
CA GLU A 140 -6.04 -22.01 -0.88
C GLU A 140 -4.98 -21.28 -1.72
N LEU A 141 -5.05 -19.95 -1.78
CA LEU A 141 -4.04 -19.14 -2.45
C LEU A 141 -2.67 -19.32 -1.81
N ALA A 142 -2.57 -19.28 -0.48
CA ALA A 142 -1.31 -19.48 0.23
C ALA A 142 -0.73 -20.89 0.03
N ALA A 143 -1.57 -21.91 -0.11
CA ALA A 143 -1.12 -23.29 -0.35
C ALA A 143 -0.68 -23.56 -1.80
N ALA A 144 -1.00 -22.65 -2.73
CA ALA A 144 -0.62 -22.78 -4.15
C ALA A 144 0.81 -22.29 -4.45
N PHE A 145 1.49 -21.67 -3.48
CA PHE A 145 2.84 -21.10 -3.60
C PHE A 145 3.74 -21.55 -2.44
#